data_AF-A0A7V4KRJ1-F1
#
_entry.id   AF-A0A7V4KRJ1-F1
#
_cell.length_a   1.000
_cell.length_b   1.000
_cell.length_c   1.000
_cell.angle_alpha   90.00
_cell.angle_beta   90.00
_cell.angle_gamma   90.00
#
_symmetry.space_group_name_H-M   'P 1'
#
loop_
_entity.id
_entity.type
_entity.pdbx_description
1 polymer ?
#
loop_
_entity_poly.entity_id
_entity_poly.type
_entity_poly.pdbx_seq_one_letter_code
_entity_poly.pdbx_strand_id
1 'polypeptide(L)'
;MAAFAARERARFEARLAEVTRGLAPELVWLEAETARAVGLRGHPGRRWRPLLALAAAEAAAGDAARALDVACAVELTHTASLVLDDLPCMDDAATRRGQDATHRMVGTAGAILVAVGMLGRAVELLGRDAAGARLARAWGEAVGFEGMVGGQVV
;
A
#
# COMPACT_ATOMS: atom_id res chain seq x y z
N MET A 1 -22.66 -1.34 7.65
CA MET A 1 -21.26 -1.75 7.42
C MET A 1 -21.04 -2.52 6.11
N ALA A 2 -21.77 -3.61 5.83
CA ALA A 2 -21.54 -4.39 4.60
C ALA A 2 -21.73 -3.59 3.30
N ALA A 3 -22.79 -2.76 3.21
CA ALA A 3 -23.05 -1.90 2.06
C ALA A 3 -21.97 -0.83 1.83
N PHE A 4 -21.48 -0.20 2.91
CA PHE A 4 -20.36 0.75 2.86
C PHE A 4 -19.11 0.08 2.31
N ALA A 5 -18.72 -1.05 2.91
CA ALA A 5 -17.49 -1.76 2.56
C ALA A 5 -17.50 -2.22 1.09
N ALA A 6 -18.65 -2.68 0.57
CA ALA A 6 -18.77 -3.07 -0.83
C ALA A 6 -18.59 -1.86 -1.78
N ARG A 7 -19.29 -0.75 -1.51
CA ARG A 7 -19.24 0.47 -2.32
C ARG A 7 -17.86 1.10 -2.35
N GLU A 8 -17.26 1.31 -1.16
CA GLU A 8 -15.97 1.98 -1.07
C GLU A 8 -14.81 1.09 -1.51
N ARG A 9 -14.93 -0.24 -1.36
CA ARG A 9 -13.93 -1.16 -1.92
C ARG A 9 -13.84 -1.02 -3.44
N ALA A 10 -14.97 -0.95 -4.15
CA ALA A 10 -14.94 -0.82 -5.60
C ALA A 10 -14.20 0.46 -6.05
N ARG A 11 -14.50 1.60 -5.41
CA ARG A 11 -13.82 2.88 -5.67
C ARG A 11 -12.33 2.82 -5.34
N PHE A 12 -12.00 2.22 -4.19
CA PHE A 12 -10.62 2.03 -3.76
C PHE A 12 -9.82 1.16 -4.74
N GLU A 13 -10.34 0.00 -5.16
CA GLU A 13 -9.61 -0.89 -6.09
C GLU A 13 -9.38 -0.21 -7.45
N ALA A 14 -10.37 0.55 -7.94
CA ALA A 14 -10.21 1.35 -9.15
C ALA A 14 -9.09 2.39 -8.99
N ARG A 15 -9.09 3.13 -7.88
CA ARG A 15 -8.04 4.11 -7.61
C ARG A 15 -6.67 3.47 -7.42
N LEU A 16 -6.61 2.34 -6.72
CA LEU A 16 -5.36 1.60 -6.50
C LEU A 16 -4.75 1.18 -7.85
N ALA A 17 -5.58 0.67 -8.78
CA ALA A 17 -5.12 0.32 -10.12
C ALA A 17 -4.59 1.52 -10.92
N GLU A 18 -5.18 2.71 -10.76
CA GLU A 18 -4.68 3.93 -11.39
C GLU A 18 -3.34 4.39 -10.83
N VAL A 19 -3.14 4.32 -9.52
CA VAL A 19 -1.91 4.83 -8.88
C VAL A 19 -0.75 3.86 -8.96
N THR A 20 -0.96 2.62 -9.39
CA THR A 20 0.10 1.61 -9.59
C THR A 20 0.43 1.35 -11.05
N ARG A 21 -0.06 2.17 -12.00
CA ARG A 21 0.18 2.00 -13.44
C ARG A 21 0.80 3.23 -14.11
N GLY A 22 1.13 3.08 -15.38
CA GLY A 22 1.65 4.17 -16.23
C GLY A 22 3.12 4.46 -16.00
N LEU A 23 3.90 3.45 -15.58
CA LEU A 23 5.34 3.59 -15.49
C LEU A 23 5.98 3.58 -16.89
N ALA A 24 7.22 4.07 -16.97
CA ALA A 24 7.98 4.07 -18.22
C ALA A 24 8.16 2.65 -18.78
N PRO A 25 8.34 2.47 -20.10
CA PRO A 25 8.44 1.15 -20.74
C PRO A 25 9.49 0.22 -20.11
N GLU A 26 10.63 0.76 -19.69
CA GLU A 26 11.71 0.03 -19.02
C GLU A 26 11.36 -0.44 -17.59
N LEU A 27 10.28 0.10 -17.01
CA LEU A 27 9.78 -0.20 -15.67
C LEU A 27 8.53 -1.10 -15.67
N VAL A 28 8.15 -1.67 -16.82
CA VAL A 28 6.95 -2.53 -16.93
C VAL A 28 7.00 -3.74 -15.97
N TRP A 29 8.19 -4.30 -15.71
CA TRP A 29 8.34 -5.37 -14.73
C TRP A 29 8.01 -4.91 -13.30
N LEU A 30 8.42 -3.68 -12.94
CA LEU A 30 8.18 -3.09 -11.63
C LEU A 30 6.70 -2.77 -11.45
N GLU A 31 6.05 -2.26 -12.50
CA GLU A 31 4.61 -2.05 -12.53
C GLU A 31 3.84 -3.36 -12.31
N ALA A 32 4.22 -4.41 -13.06
CA ALA A 32 3.56 -5.71 -12.98
C ALA A 32 3.71 -6.34 -11.59
N GLU A 33 4.90 -6.29 -11.00
CA GLU A 33 5.13 -6.81 -9.65
C GLU A 33 4.46 -5.98 -8.56
N THR A 34 4.41 -4.66 -8.72
CA THR A 34 3.66 -3.80 -7.79
C THR A 34 2.19 -4.19 -7.82
N ALA A 35 1.58 -4.31 -9.00
CA ALA A 35 0.18 -4.72 -9.15
C ALA A 35 -0.09 -6.13 -8.57
N ARG A 36 0.85 -7.07 -8.72
CA ARG A 36 0.77 -8.40 -8.09
C ARG A 36 0.84 -8.31 -6.57
N ALA A 37 1.85 -7.62 -6.03
CA ALA A 37 2.08 -7.50 -4.59
C ALA A 37 0.89 -6.84 -3.88
N VAL A 38 0.31 -5.78 -4.46
CA VAL A 38 -0.90 -5.14 -3.91
C VAL A 38 -2.17 -5.96 -4.13
N GLY A 39 -2.10 -7.11 -4.79
CA GLY A 39 -3.24 -8.02 -4.97
C GLY A 39 -4.25 -7.58 -6.04
N LEU A 40 -3.86 -6.72 -6.98
CA LEU A 40 -4.66 -6.41 -8.17
C LEU A 40 -4.60 -7.55 -9.20
N ARG A 41 -3.57 -8.41 -9.11
CA ARG A 41 -3.45 -9.65 -9.91
C ARG A 41 -3.43 -10.86 -8.97
N GLY A 42 -4.60 -11.47 -8.75
CA GLY A 42 -4.73 -12.70 -7.95
C GLY A 42 -5.55 -12.50 -6.67
N HIS A 43 -4.96 -12.74 -5.49
CA HIS A 43 -5.68 -12.75 -4.21
C HIS A 43 -5.62 -11.39 -3.49
N PRO A 44 -6.67 -10.54 -3.60
CA PRO A 44 -6.70 -9.28 -2.90
C PRO A 44 -6.74 -9.50 -1.39
N GLY A 45 -6.10 -8.59 -0.66
CA GLY A 45 -6.19 -8.56 0.80
C GLY A 45 -7.59 -8.21 1.27
N ARG A 46 -7.81 -8.30 2.58
CA ARG A 46 -9.09 -7.88 3.17
C ARG A 46 -9.31 -6.36 3.14
N ARG A 47 -8.33 -5.55 2.74
CA ARG A 47 -8.44 -4.08 2.60
C ARG A 47 -8.98 -3.38 3.84
N TRP A 48 -8.65 -3.88 5.04
CA TRP A 48 -9.17 -3.28 6.27
C TRP A 48 -8.64 -1.87 6.49
N ARG A 49 -7.33 -1.65 6.29
CA ARG A 49 -6.69 -0.35 6.48
C ARG A 49 -7.24 0.74 5.55
N PRO A 50 -7.36 0.54 4.23
CA PRO A 50 -7.96 1.54 3.35
C PRO A 50 -9.45 1.76 3.65
N LEU A 51 -10.22 0.72 3.96
CA LEU A 51 -11.63 0.88 4.33
C LEU A 51 -11.81 1.67 5.64
N LEU A 52 -10.91 1.53 6.61
CA LEU A 52 -10.90 2.34 7.84
C LEU A 52 -10.59 3.81 7.54
N ALA A 53 -9.63 4.10 6.66
CA ALA A 53 -9.34 5.47 6.24
C ALA A 53 -10.55 6.14 5.56
N LEU A 54 -11.21 5.43 4.65
CA LEU A 54 -12.43 5.89 3.98
C LEU A 54 -13.59 6.10 4.95
N ALA A 55 -13.76 5.18 5.91
CA ALA A 55 -14.81 5.29 6.94
C ALA A 55 -14.56 6.49 7.87
N ALA A 56 -13.30 6.76 8.22
CA ALA A 56 -12.94 7.92 9.03
C ALA A 56 -13.26 9.24 8.29
N ALA A 57 -12.99 9.30 6.98
CA ALA A 57 -13.34 10.46 6.17
C ALA A 57 -14.86 10.65 6.01
N GLU A 58 -15.61 9.56 5.80
CA GLU A 58 -17.08 9.63 5.76
C GLU A 58 -17.64 10.12 7.10
N ALA A 59 -17.13 9.61 8.22
CA ALA A 59 -17.57 10.00 9.56
C ALA A 59 -17.22 11.46 9.91
N ALA A 60 -16.03 11.95 9.51
CA ALA A 60 -15.55 13.28 9.86
C ALA A 60 -16.06 14.39 8.92
N ALA A 61 -16.22 14.07 7.62
CA ALA A 61 -16.46 15.07 6.58
C ALA A 61 -17.64 14.73 5.65
N GLY A 62 -18.33 13.61 5.87
CA GLY A 62 -19.49 13.19 5.06
C GLY A 62 -19.15 12.64 3.67
N ASP A 63 -17.87 12.56 3.31
CA ASP A 63 -17.44 12.07 2.00
C ASP A 63 -16.16 11.21 2.09
N ALA A 64 -16.35 9.90 1.93
CA ALA A 64 -15.27 8.92 1.88
C ALA A 64 -14.30 9.17 0.71
N ALA A 65 -14.79 9.68 -0.42
CA ALA A 65 -14.00 9.81 -1.65
C ALA A 65 -12.81 10.76 -1.47
N ARG A 66 -12.92 11.73 -0.55
CA ARG A 66 -11.84 12.66 -0.19
C ARG A 66 -10.59 11.96 0.35
N ALA A 67 -10.71 10.73 0.85
CA ALA A 67 -9.61 9.95 1.38
C ALA A 67 -9.14 8.82 0.46
N LEU A 68 -9.55 8.78 -0.82
CA LEU A 68 -9.12 7.73 -1.75
C LEU A 68 -7.60 7.67 -1.93
N ASP A 69 -6.93 8.82 -2.08
CA ASP A 69 -5.47 8.87 -2.19
C ASP A 69 -4.78 8.45 -0.89
N VAL A 70 -5.33 8.87 0.27
CA VAL A 70 -4.84 8.45 1.59
C VAL A 70 -5.02 6.94 1.78
N ALA A 71 -6.18 6.39 1.40
CA ALA A 71 -6.45 4.96 1.47
C ALA A 71 -5.48 4.15 0.60
N CYS A 72 -5.16 4.64 -0.60
CA CYS A 72 -4.14 4.04 -1.46
C CYS A 72 -2.75 4.13 -0.84
N ALA A 73 -2.35 5.29 -0.31
CA ALA A 73 -1.08 5.45 0.38
C ALA A 73 -0.95 4.45 1.55
N VAL A 74 -2.01 4.26 2.33
CA VAL A 74 -2.04 3.31 3.44
C VAL A 74 -1.88 1.86 2.97
N GLU A 75 -2.58 1.43 1.91
CA GLU A 75 -2.44 0.06 1.40
C GLU A 75 -1.08 -0.19 0.73
N LEU A 76 -0.54 0.80 0.01
CA LEU A 76 0.81 0.74 -0.56
C LEU A 76 1.86 0.59 0.54
N THR A 77 1.75 1.39 1.60
CA THR A 77 2.63 1.29 2.78
C THR A 77 2.54 -0.08 3.44
N HIS A 78 1.31 -0.56 3.67
CA HIS A 78 1.09 -1.88 4.26
C HIS A 78 1.67 -3.01 3.39
N THR A 79 1.50 -2.91 2.08
CA THR A 79 2.04 -3.92 1.16
C THR A 79 3.56 -3.85 1.11
N ALA A 80 4.15 -2.65 1.11
CA ALA A 80 5.59 -2.46 1.17
C ALA A 80 6.19 -3.09 2.42
N SER A 81 5.55 -2.94 3.59
CA SER A 81 6.04 -3.59 4.82
C SER A 81 6.05 -5.12 4.66
N LEU A 82 4.97 -5.73 4.17
CA LEU A 82 4.91 -7.18 3.96
C LEU A 82 5.96 -7.68 2.96
N VAL A 83 6.24 -6.92 1.90
CA VAL A 83 7.29 -7.29 0.93
C VAL A 83 8.67 -7.29 1.58
N LEU A 84 8.94 -6.35 2.50
CA LEU A 84 10.18 -6.30 3.26
C LEU A 84 10.25 -7.42 4.31
N ASP A 85 9.15 -7.65 5.03
CA ASP A 85 9.03 -8.74 6.03
C ASP A 85 9.26 -10.11 5.38
N ASP A 86 8.82 -10.31 4.13
CA ASP A 86 9.00 -11.57 3.41
C ASP A 86 10.44 -11.82 2.93
N LEU A 87 11.40 -10.89 3.11
CA LEU A 87 12.78 -11.07 2.63
C LEU A 87 13.53 -12.18 3.39
N PRO A 88 14.56 -12.80 2.78
CA PRO A 88 15.37 -13.84 3.43
C PRO A 88 16.07 -13.42 4.72
N CYS A 89 16.32 -12.11 4.89
CA CYS A 89 16.92 -11.55 6.10
C CYS A 89 15.90 -11.15 7.18
N MET A 90 14.60 -11.30 6.89
CA MET A 90 13.48 -11.03 7.78
C MET A 90 12.78 -12.37 8.08
N ASP A 91 11.57 -12.62 7.60
CA ASP A 91 10.82 -13.85 7.86
C ASP A 91 11.22 -15.03 6.94
N ASP A 92 11.99 -14.77 5.86
CA ASP A 92 12.30 -15.75 4.80
C ASP A 92 11.06 -16.49 4.27
N ALA A 93 9.95 -15.75 4.16
CA ALA A 93 8.68 -16.33 3.78
C ALA A 93 8.67 -16.74 2.30
N ALA A 94 8.46 -18.02 2.02
CA ALA A 94 8.37 -18.50 0.64
C ALA A 94 7.10 -18.01 -0.08
N THR A 95 6.00 -17.80 0.66
CA THR A 95 4.70 -17.45 0.09
C THR A 95 3.96 -16.38 0.90
N ARG A 96 3.14 -15.59 0.20
CA ARG A 96 2.21 -14.60 0.74
C ARG A 96 0.83 -14.79 0.11
N ARG A 97 -0.18 -15.01 0.95
CA ARG A 97 -1.58 -15.21 0.52
C ARG A 97 -1.73 -16.30 -0.55
N GLY A 98 -0.98 -17.39 -0.44
CA GLY A 98 -1.00 -18.51 -1.37
C GLY A 98 -0.28 -18.25 -2.70
N GLN A 99 0.47 -17.15 -2.83
CA GLN A 99 1.33 -16.86 -3.97
C GLN A 99 2.79 -16.78 -3.54
N ASP A 100 3.73 -16.93 -4.48
CA ASP A 100 5.15 -16.73 -4.20
C ASP A 100 5.41 -15.32 -3.65
N ALA A 101 6.27 -15.24 -2.63
CA ALA A 101 6.72 -13.98 -2.08
C ALA A 101 7.46 -13.15 -3.14
N THR A 102 7.44 -11.83 -3.03
CA THR A 102 7.99 -10.94 -4.06
C THR A 102 9.46 -11.19 -4.36
N HIS A 103 10.28 -11.51 -3.36
CA HIS A 103 11.70 -11.81 -3.56
C HIS A 103 11.92 -13.10 -4.36
N ARG A 104 10.96 -14.02 -4.40
CA ARG A 104 11.02 -15.25 -5.22
C ARG A 104 10.79 -14.96 -6.70
N MET A 105 10.02 -13.92 -7.01
CA MET A 105 9.68 -13.53 -8.38
C MET A 105 10.75 -12.65 -9.02
N VAL A 106 11.33 -11.72 -8.26
CA VAL A 106 12.26 -10.70 -8.79
C VAL A 106 13.58 -10.58 -8.04
N GLY A 107 13.88 -11.54 -7.17
CA GLY A 107 15.04 -11.49 -6.28
C GLY A 107 14.90 -10.44 -5.17
N THR A 108 15.81 -10.50 -4.19
CA THR A 108 15.85 -9.57 -3.05
C THR A 108 15.96 -8.11 -3.49
N ALA A 109 16.84 -7.81 -4.45
CA ALA A 109 17.03 -6.45 -4.94
C ALA A 109 15.75 -5.90 -5.61
N GLY A 110 15.08 -6.71 -6.44
CA GLY A 110 13.82 -6.32 -7.07
C GLY A 110 12.70 -6.10 -6.04
N ALA A 111 12.61 -6.97 -5.03
CA ALA A 111 11.63 -6.83 -3.96
C ALA A 111 11.82 -5.54 -3.13
N ILE A 112 13.08 -5.18 -2.82
CA ILE A 112 13.40 -3.91 -2.17
C ILE A 112 12.95 -2.73 -3.04
N LEU A 113 13.25 -2.75 -4.35
CA LEU A 113 12.83 -1.69 -5.27
C LEU A 113 11.30 -1.57 -5.37
N VAL A 114 10.57 -2.69 -5.39
CA VAL A 114 9.10 -2.72 -5.34
C VAL A 114 8.60 -2.06 -4.05
N ALA A 115 9.13 -2.44 -2.89
CA ALA A 115 8.73 -1.88 -1.60
C ALA A 115 9.01 -0.37 -1.50
N VAL A 116 10.22 0.06 -1.86
CA VAL A 116 10.63 1.47 -1.82
C VAL A 116 9.81 2.30 -2.82
N GLY A 117 9.52 1.77 -4.02
CA GLY A 117 8.66 2.41 -5.00
C GLY A 117 7.24 2.64 -4.48
N MET A 118 6.68 1.65 -3.77
CA MET A 118 5.37 1.78 -3.11
C MET A 118 5.37 2.86 -2.02
N LEU A 119 6.42 2.92 -1.19
CA LEU A 119 6.57 3.97 -0.16
C LEU A 119 6.68 5.37 -0.79
N GLY A 120 7.46 5.51 -1.86
CA GLY A 120 7.58 6.76 -2.61
C GLY A 120 6.23 7.22 -3.19
N ARG A 121 5.50 6.31 -3.83
CA ARG A 121 4.15 6.60 -4.37
C ARG A 121 3.14 6.92 -3.26
N ALA A 122 3.27 6.30 -2.08
CA ALA A 122 2.44 6.64 -0.93
C ALA A 122 2.65 8.09 -0.48
N VAL A 123 3.90 8.53 -0.33
CA VAL A 123 4.21 9.93 0.05
C VAL A 123 3.73 10.92 -1.02
N GLU A 124 3.91 10.60 -2.31
CA GLU A 124 3.38 11.39 -3.43
C GLU A 124 1.86 11.60 -3.31
N LEU A 125 1.11 10.53 -3.02
CA LEU A 125 -0.34 10.57 -2.82
C LEU A 125 -0.74 11.44 -1.63
N LEU A 126 -0.05 11.30 -0.49
CA LEU A 126 -0.32 12.09 0.71
C LEU A 126 -0.06 13.59 0.47
N GLY A 127 0.93 13.92 -0.38
CA GLY A 127 1.32 15.30 -0.68
C GLY A 127 0.40 16.06 -1.65
N ARG A 128 -0.62 15.42 -2.24
CA ARG A 128 -1.49 16.05 -3.26
C ARG A 128 -2.51 17.04 -2.71
N ASP A 129 -2.91 16.90 -1.45
CA ASP A 129 -3.90 17.77 -0.80
C ASP A 129 -3.22 18.91 -0.03
N ALA A 130 -3.96 19.99 0.24
CA ALA A 130 -3.53 21.09 1.11
C ALA A 130 -3.16 20.59 2.52
N ALA A 131 -3.72 19.46 2.96
CA ALA A 131 -3.36 18.79 4.20
C ALA A 131 -2.05 17.99 4.14
N GLY A 132 -1.35 17.98 3.00
CA GLY A 132 -0.28 17.01 2.72
C GLY A 132 0.87 17.01 3.72
N ALA A 133 1.29 18.18 4.22
CA ALA A 133 2.31 18.25 5.26
C ALA A 133 1.89 17.56 6.57
N ARG A 134 0.63 17.74 6.98
CA ARG A 134 0.07 17.10 8.19
C ARG A 134 -0.07 15.59 7.99
N LEU A 135 -0.55 15.17 6.81
CA LEU A 135 -0.69 13.76 6.47
C LEU A 135 0.66 13.04 6.37
N ALA A 136 1.65 13.65 5.72
CA ALA A 136 3.00 13.12 5.62
C ALA A 136 3.67 12.99 7.00
N ARG A 137 3.48 13.98 7.88
CA ARG A 137 3.94 13.90 9.27
C ARG A 137 3.30 12.73 10.01
N ALA A 138 1.97 12.64 10.01
CA ALA A 138 1.26 11.55 10.70
C ALA A 138 1.63 10.16 10.15
N TRP A 139 1.83 10.07 8.83
CA TRP A 139 2.32 8.85 8.19
C TRP A 139 3.75 8.50 8.63
N GLY A 140 4.64 9.49 8.67
CA GLY A 140 6.02 9.30 9.14
C GLY A 140 6.09 8.86 10.61
N GLU A 141 5.24 9.42 11.48
CA GLU A 141 5.12 8.99 12.89
C GLU A 141 4.61 7.54 12.98
N ALA A 142 3.61 7.16 12.17
CA ALA A 142 3.04 5.82 12.18
C ALA A 142 3.98 4.74 11.59
N VAL A 143 4.78 5.09 10.58
CA VAL A 143 5.63 4.15 9.83
C VAL A 143 7.06 4.12 10.37
N GLY A 144 7.56 5.25 10.87
CA GLY A 144 8.95 5.46 11.23
C GLY A 144 9.39 4.75 12.51
N PHE A 145 10.50 5.23 13.08
CA PHE A 145 11.25 4.53 14.12
C PHE A 145 10.46 4.21 15.38
N GLU A 146 9.57 5.10 15.82
CA GLU A 146 8.73 4.88 17.01
C GLU A 146 7.35 4.26 16.66
N GLY A 147 7.11 4.00 15.38
CA GLY A 147 5.89 3.38 14.88
C GLY A 147 6.12 1.94 14.43
N MET A 148 5.68 1.64 13.21
CA MET A 148 5.75 0.30 12.63
C MET A 148 7.17 -0.27 12.62
N VAL A 149 8.19 0.51 12.23
CA VAL A 149 9.58 0.02 12.18
C VAL A 149 10.08 -0.35 13.59
N GLY A 150 9.79 0.47 14.60
CA GLY A 150 10.16 0.14 15.99
C GLY A 150 9.53 -1.17 16.46
N GLY A 151 8.27 -1.41 16.07
CA GLY A 151 7.56 -2.66 16.35
C GLY A 151 8.15 -3.90 15.65
N GLN A 152 8.93 -3.75 14.58
CA GLN A 152 9.61 -4.87 13.90
C GLN A 152 10.93 -5.26 14.58
N VAL A 153 11.48 -4.40 15.44
CA VAL A 153 12.78 -4.63 16.10
C VAL A 153 12.63 -5.40 17.41
N VAL A 154 11.46 -5.32 18.05
CA VAL A 154 11.20 -5.82 19.42
C VAL A 154 10.53 -7.19 19.47
#